data_AF-A0A2H6J8K8-F1
#
_entry.id   AF-A0A2H6J8K8-F1
#
_cell.length_a   1.000
_cell.length_b   1.000
_cell.length_c   1.000
_cell.angle_alpha   90.00
_cell.angle_beta   90.00
_cell.angle_gamma   90.00
#
_symmetry.space_group_name_H-M   'P 1'
#
loop_
_entity.id
_entity.type
_entity.pdbx_description
1 polymer ?
#
loop_
_entity_poly.entity_id
_entity_poly.type
_entity_poly.pdbx_seq_one_letter_code
_entity_poly.pdbx_strand_id
1 'polypeptide(L)'
;MGNAVGAFKSLTTVLYARGVRQSGWPAFAGRLWQRNYYEHVIRDEVSLNRIRRYILDNPAQWAFDRENPLATEPEPEGTWQA
;
A
#
# COMPACT_ATOMS: atom_id res chain seq x y z
N MET A 1 -0.01 -10.52 12.50
CA MET A 1 -0.56 -9.98 11.23
C MET A 1 -0.20 -10.79 9.98
N GLY A 2 1.02 -11.32 9.85
CA GLY A 2 1.52 -11.90 8.58
C GLY A 2 0.60 -12.90 7.88
N ASN A 3 0.02 -13.86 8.60
CA ASN A 3 -0.90 -14.85 8.01
C ASN A 3 -2.18 -14.22 7.44
N ALA A 4 -2.75 -13.23 8.14
CA ALA A 4 -3.96 -12.54 7.69
C ALA A 4 -3.70 -11.72 6.43
N VAL A 5 -2.60 -10.95 6.40
CA VAL A 5 -2.19 -10.18 5.21
C VAL A 5 -1.83 -11.11 4.06
N GLY A 6 -1.15 -12.22 4.33
CA GLY A 6 -0.84 -13.25 3.34
C GLY A 6 -2.09 -13.86 2.72
N ALA A 7 -3.07 -14.24 3.54
CA ALA A 7 -4.36 -14.74 3.08
C ALA A 7 -5.09 -13.70 2.22
N PHE A 8 -5.13 -12.44 2.65
CA PHE A 8 -5.75 -11.35 1.89
C PHE A 8 -5.08 -11.16 0.52
N LYS A 9 -3.75 -11.07 0.46
CA LYS A 9 -3.00 -10.93 -0.81
C LYS A 9 -3.25 -12.12 -1.74
N SER A 10 -3.34 -13.33 -1.19
CA SER A 10 -3.62 -14.55 -1.96
C SER A 10 -5.04 -14.53 -2.53
N LEU A 11 -6.06 -14.31 -1.69
CA LEU A 11 -7.47 -14.32 -2.10
C LEU A 11 -7.74 -13.26 -3.16
N THR A 12 -7.27 -12.03 -2.94
CA THR A 12 -7.44 -10.92 -3.89
C THR A 12 -6.72 -11.19 -5.20
N THR A 13 -5.54 -11.82 -5.20
CA THR A 13 -4.84 -12.23 -6.44
C THR A 13 -5.65 -13.25 -7.23
N VAL A 14 -6.25 -14.23 -6.56
CA VAL A 14 -7.11 -15.24 -7.22
C VAL A 14 -8.35 -14.59 -7.82
N LEU A 15 -9.02 -13.70 -7.08
CA LEU A 15 -10.19 -12.98 -7.56
C LEU A 15 -9.84 -12.07 -8.75
N TYR A 16 -8.72 -11.36 -8.68
CA TYR A 16 -8.20 -10.56 -9.79
C TYR A 16 -7.94 -11.41 -11.04
N ALA A 17 -7.21 -12.52 -10.89
CA ALA A 17 -6.91 -13.41 -12.01
C ALA A 17 -8.17 -14.05 -12.62
N ARG A 18 -9.24 -14.23 -11.83
CA ARG A 18 -10.56 -14.64 -12.32
C ARG A 18 -11.22 -13.50 -13.11
N GLY A 19 -11.24 -12.28 -12.58
CA GLY A 19 -11.82 -11.10 -13.25
C GLY A 19 -11.16 -10.80 -14.59
N VAL A 20 -9.84 -10.94 -14.70
CA VAL A 20 -9.12 -10.81 -15.98
C VAL A 20 -9.58 -11.86 -17.00
N ARG A 21 -9.79 -13.11 -16.56
CA ARG A 21 -10.18 -14.23 -17.44
C ARG A 21 -11.66 -14.23 -17.82
N GLN A 22 -12.54 -13.79 -16.93
CA GLN A 22 -13.98 -14.03 -17.03
C GLN A 22 -14.80 -12.74 -17.16
N SER A 23 -14.26 -11.60 -16.75
CA SER A 23 -14.99 -10.33 -16.65
C SER A 23 -14.34 -9.21 -17.48
N GLY A 24 -13.34 -9.53 -18.29
CA GLY A 24 -12.67 -8.58 -19.18
C GLY A 24 -11.85 -7.51 -18.45
N TRP A 25 -11.41 -7.76 -17.22
CA TRP A 25 -10.53 -6.80 -16.51
C TRP A 25 -9.18 -6.69 -17.23
N PRO A 26 -8.57 -5.49 -17.26
CA PRO A 26 -7.27 -5.31 -17.87
C PRO A 26 -6.23 -6.17 -17.16
N ALA A 27 -5.42 -6.89 -17.93
CA ALA A 27 -4.31 -7.65 -17.39
C ALA A 27 -3.18 -6.70 -16.94
N PHE A 28 -2.53 -7.06 -15.84
CA PHE A 28 -1.40 -6.32 -15.27
C PHE A 28 -0.17 -7.20 -15.38
N ALA A 29 0.82 -6.71 -16.11
CA ALA A 29 2.10 -7.40 -16.26
C ALA A 29 2.96 -7.15 -15.01
N GLY A 30 3.37 -8.21 -14.32
CA GLY A 30 4.24 -8.14 -13.15
C GLY A 30 3.58 -8.66 -11.87
N ARG A 31 4.02 -8.14 -10.72
CA ARG A 31 3.53 -8.57 -9.41
C ARG A 31 2.42 -7.64 -8.94
N LEU A 32 1.24 -8.21 -8.67
CA LEU A 32 0.08 -7.43 -8.21
C LEU A 32 0.33 -6.75 -6.86
N TRP A 33 1.11 -7.39 -5.97
CA TRP A 33 1.41 -6.87 -4.64
C TRP A 33 2.91 -6.59 -4.49
N GLN A 34 3.23 -5.45 -3.86
CA GLN A 34 4.56 -5.19 -3.33
C GLN A 34 4.95 -6.27 -2.29
N ARG A 35 6.27 -6.54 -2.18
CA ARG A 35 6.81 -7.47 -1.19
C ARG A 35 6.67 -6.86 0.20
N ASN A 36 6.42 -7.71 1.20
CA ASN A 36 6.19 -7.31 2.59
C ASN A 36 4.97 -6.39 2.74
N TYR A 37 4.77 -5.83 3.93
CA TYR A 37 3.71 -4.90 4.24
C TYR A 37 4.19 -4.01 5.39
N TYR A 38 3.69 -2.77 5.45
CA TYR A 38 3.93 -1.87 6.57
C TYR A 38 3.08 -2.31 7.78
N GLU A 39 3.70 -2.37 8.94
CA GLU A 39 3.04 -2.69 10.21
C GLU A 39 3.49 -1.69 11.27
N HIS A 40 2.52 -1.07 11.95
CA HIS A 40 2.78 -0.17 13.07
C HIS A 40 1.64 -0.31 14.09
N VAL A 41 2.01 -0.48 15.36
CA VAL A 41 1.04 -0.57 16.46
C VAL A 41 0.76 0.84 16.98
N ILE A 42 -0.47 1.32 16.79
CA ILE A 42 -0.93 2.61 17.29
C ILE A 42 -1.14 2.51 18.80
N ARG A 43 -0.43 3.33 19.58
CA ARG A 43 -0.43 3.26 21.05
C ARG A 43 -1.02 4.50 21.72
N ASP A 44 -1.26 5.55 20.95
CA ASP A 44 -1.68 6.86 21.44
C ASP A 44 -2.49 7.60 20.36
N GLU A 45 -3.14 8.69 20.77
CA GLU A 45 -3.99 9.48 19.87
C GLU A 45 -3.19 10.28 18.84
N VAL A 46 -1.95 10.67 19.15
CA VAL A 46 -1.10 11.43 18.23
C VAL A 46 -0.71 10.56 17.05
N SER A 47 -0.26 9.32 17.30
CA SER A 47 0.05 8.35 16.23
C SER A 47 -1.19 7.98 15.41
N LEU A 48 -2.36 7.85 16.05
CA LEU A 48 -3.62 7.62 15.34
C LEU A 48 -3.96 8.76 14.37
N ASN A 49 -3.88 10.01 14.83
CA ASN A 49 -4.21 11.18 14.02
C ASN A 49 -3.21 11.37 12.87
N ARG A 50 -1.92 11.07 13.09
CA ARG A 50 -0.90 11.08 12.04
C ARG A 50 -1.20 10.06 10.94
N ILE A 51 -1.50 8.81 11.29
CA ILE A 51 -1.80 7.75 10.31
C ILE A 51 -3.05 8.08 9.51
N ARG A 52 -4.09 8.62 10.17
CA ARG A 52 -5.30 9.10 9.47
C ARG A 52 -4.96 10.20 8.47
N ARG A 53 -4.13 11.17 8.87
CA ARG A 53 -3.69 12.24 7.98
C ARG A 53 -2.91 11.69 6.79
N TYR A 54 -1.97 10.76 7.02
CA TYR A 54 -1.22 10.09 5.95
C TYR A 54 -2.17 9.41 4.94
N ILE A 55 -3.14 8.63 5.40
CA ILE A 55 -4.11 7.95 4.50
C ILE A 55 -4.87 8.94 3.62
N LEU A 56 -5.27 10.09 4.18
CA LEU A 56 -6.00 11.13 3.46
C LEU A 56 -5.12 11.89 2.46
N ASP A 57 -3.87 12.17 2.84
CA ASP A 57 -2.97 13.02 2.05
C ASP A 57 -2.18 12.23 1.00
N ASN A 58 -2.00 10.92 1.18
CA ASN A 58 -1.18 10.08 0.31
C ASN A 58 -1.51 10.21 -1.19
N PRO A 59 -2.78 10.25 -1.64
CA PRO A 59 -3.08 10.44 -3.06
C PRO A 59 -2.51 11.75 -3.64
N ALA A 60 -2.50 12.82 -2.84
CA ALA A 60 -1.95 14.11 -3.25
C ALA A 60 -0.41 14.14 -3.14
N GLN A 61 0.16 13.36 -2.22
CA GLN A 61 1.60 13.29 -1.96
C GLN A 61 2.32 12.19 -2.76
N TRP A 62 1.58 11.35 -3.50
CA TRP A 62 2.14 10.19 -4.21
C TRP A 62 3.32 10.52 -5.12
N ALA A 63 3.34 11.70 -5.76
CA ALA A 63 4.44 12.12 -6.62
C ALA A 63 5.80 12.23 -5.89
N PHE A 64 5.77 12.40 -4.56
CA PHE A 64 6.93 12.54 -3.68
C PHE A 64 7.12 11.31 -2.78
N ASP A 65 6.23 10.32 -2.87
CA ASP A 65 6.31 9.13 -2.03
C ASP A 65 7.52 8.27 -2.43
N ARG A 66 8.25 7.74 -1.44
CA ARG A 66 9.44 6.91 -1.63
C ARG A 66 9.15 5.61 -2.39
N GLU A 67 7.94 5.08 -2.24
CA GLU A 67 7.50 3.86 -2.89
C GLU A 67 7.00 4.09 -4.32
N ASN A 68 6.96 5.34 -4.79
CA ASN A 68 6.64 5.67 -6.16
C ASN A 68 7.88 5.54 -7.06
N PRO A 69 7.90 4.59 -8.03
CA PRO A 69 9.04 4.41 -8.92
C PRO A 69 9.36 5.61 -9.82
N LEU A 70 8.43 6.57 -9.92
CA LEU A 70 8.56 7.79 -10.72
C LEU A 70 8.93 9.02 -9.87
N ALA A 71 9.04 8.90 -8.55
CA ALA A 71 9.41 10.01 -7.69
C ALA A 71 10.86 10.45 -7.98
N THR A 72 11.04 11.73 -8.29
CA THR A 72 12.37 12.31 -8.58
C THR A 72 13.06 12.81 -7.31
N GLU A 73 12.28 13.28 -6.34
CA GLU A 73 12.75 13.76 -5.03
C GLU A 73 11.87 13.16 -3.93
N PRO A 74 12.15 11.91 -3.51
CA PRO A 74 11.30 11.23 -2.56
C PRO A 74 11.45 11.83 -1.15
N GLU A 75 10.37 11.81 -0.37
CA GLU A 75 10.36 12.33 1.01
C GLU A 75 11.48 11.69 1.86
N PRO A 76 12.09 12.44 2.80
CA PRO A 76 13.11 11.92 3.70
C PRO A 76 12.64 10.69 4.49
N GLU A 77 13.60 9.83 4.82
CA GLU A 77 13.31 8.61 5.57
C GLU A 77 12.96 9.01 7.01
N GLY A 78 11.77 8.60 7.48
CA GLY A 78 11.32 8.93 8.84
C GLY A 78 10.41 10.15 8.98
N THR A 79 9.95 10.79 7.89
CA THR A 79 8.96 11.90 7.93
C THR A 79 7.73 11.56 8.78
N TRP A 80 7.33 10.29 8.78
CA TRP A 80 6.16 9.78 9.49
C TRP A 80 6.51 8.86 10.67
N GLN A 81 7.79 8.75 11.05
CA GLN A 81 8.26 7.95 12.19
C GLN A 81 8.47 8.86 13.40
N ALA A 82 7.38 9.21 14.09
CA ALA A 82 7.41 9.88 15.38
C ALA A 82 6.21 9.47 16.23
#